data_AF-W0FI38-F1
#
_entry.id   AF-W0FI38-F1
#
_cell.length_a   1.000
_cell.length_b   1.000
_cell.length_c   1.000
_cell.angle_alpha   90.00
_cell.angle_beta   90.00
_cell.angle_gamma   90.00
#
_symmetry.space_group_name_H-M   'P 1'
#
loop_
_entity.id
_entity.type
_entity.pdbx_description
1 polymer ?
#
loop_
_entity_poly.entity_id
_entity_poly.type
_entity_poly.pdbx_seq_one_letter_code
_entity_poly.pdbx_strand_id
1 'polypeptide(L)'
;MKRAKWVFLALALTAALGVGLAAGIRAVRPARRYAQGLALRAEQRWDEAAAAFEEAGDHRDAAEQILETRYQQAQTLYAAGDYARAYAAFLQASGYRDADEILAGDEHFRQSNEQYTEATAPFRTLGETVSFGRYEQDGDPMNGSEPIEWIVLDEQDGRALLISRYGLDCQPFHTRRALVNWGTCSLRSWLNREFLEAAFDAAECGAVLKTRVDNSRAQGYEKYGASSGSDTQDRVFLLSYAEAWRYFPTNEARQTTATAYARARGAYTSQQNGNCWWWLRSSGNAGTCAMNVHCSGVRGDYLAHDPYAAVRPAIWVDLRSPYFSLSGNETRTGGEDANDA
;
A
#
# COMPACT_ATOMS: atom_id res chain seq x y z
N MET A 1 -34.96 -50.38 26.43
CA MET A 1 -33.60 -50.13 25.88
C MET A 1 -33.56 -50.51 24.39
N LYS A 2 -33.61 -49.55 23.44
CA LYS A 2 -33.18 -49.73 22.01
C LYS A 2 -33.44 -48.54 21.06
N ARG A 3 -33.59 -47.28 21.52
CA ARG A 3 -33.82 -46.13 20.61
C ARG A 3 -32.85 -44.94 20.75
N ALA A 4 -31.70 -45.11 21.41
CA ALA A 4 -30.77 -44.00 21.69
C ALA A 4 -29.41 -44.08 20.96
N LYS A 5 -29.13 -45.11 20.14
CA LYS A 5 -27.80 -45.31 19.54
C LYS A 5 -27.65 -44.90 18.07
N TRP A 6 -28.73 -44.52 17.38
CA TRP A 6 -28.66 -44.15 15.95
C TRP A 6 -28.57 -42.64 15.67
N VAL A 7 -28.85 -41.78 16.66
CA VAL A 7 -28.82 -40.32 16.46
C VAL A 7 -27.40 -39.76 16.47
N PHE A 8 -26.42 -40.47 17.05
CA PHE A 8 -25.03 -40.00 17.11
C PHE A 8 -24.18 -40.29 15.86
N LEU A 9 -24.64 -41.13 14.92
CA LEU A 9 -23.88 -41.40 13.69
C LEU A 9 -24.23 -40.46 12.52
N ALA A 10 -25.38 -39.79 12.57
CA ALA A 10 -25.80 -38.85 11.52
C ALA A 10 -25.22 -37.43 11.69
N LEU A 11 -24.76 -37.05 12.89
CA LEU A 11 -24.15 -35.74 13.14
C LEU A 11 -22.63 -35.70 12.89
N ALA A 12 -21.96 -36.85 12.76
CA ALA A 12 -20.54 -36.89 12.42
C ALA A 12 -20.28 -36.79 10.90
N LEU A 13 -21.28 -37.13 10.06
CA LEU A 13 -21.13 -37.06 8.60
C LEU A 13 -21.40 -35.66 8.00
N THR A 14 -22.20 -34.83 8.68
CA THR A 14 -22.51 -33.46 8.22
C THR A 14 -21.39 -32.46 8.53
N ALA A 15 -20.61 -32.70 9.59
CA ALA A 15 -19.42 -31.89 9.89
C ALA A 15 -18.27 -32.14 8.90
N ALA A 16 -18.11 -33.36 8.38
CA ALA A 16 -17.05 -33.67 7.40
C ALA A 16 -17.36 -33.12 5.99
N LEU A 17 -18.64 -33.09 5.58
CA LEU A 17 -19.07 -32.52 4.30
C LEU A 17 -19.05 -30.98 4.27
N GLY A 18 -19.35 -30.31 5.40
CA GLY A 18 -19.28 -28.85 5.49
C GLY A 18 -17.85 -28.30 5.46
N VAL A 19 -16.89 -29.00 6.08
CA VAL A 19 -15.47 -28.67 5.99
C VAL A 19 -14.91 -28.98 4.60
N GLY A 20 -15.37 -30.06 3.95
CA GLY A 20 -15.01 -30.40 2.58
C GLY A 20 -15.54 -29.43 1.52
N LEU A 21 -16.76 -28.87 1.69
CA LEU A 21 -17.31 -27.85 0.80
C LEU A 21 -16.63 -26.49 0.98
N ALA A 22 -16.31 -26.08 2.21
CA ALA A 22 -15.57 -24.84 2.45
C ALA A 22 -14.10 -24.93 1.98
N ALA A 23 -13.44 -26.09 2.15
CA ALA A 23 -12.12 -26.36 1.59
C ALA A 23 -12.16 -26.48 0.04
N GLY A 24 -13.21 -27.09 -0.52
CA GLY A 24 -13.45 -27.17 -1.96
C GLY A 24 -13.69 -25.80 -2.61
N ILE A 25 -14.50 -24.93 -1.99
CA ILE A 25 -14.71 -23.55 -2.46
C ILE A 25 -13.42 -22.72 -2.34
N ARG A 26 -12.60 -22.97 -1.30
CA ARG A 26 -11.32 -22.28 -1.08
C ARG A 26 -10.20 -22.75 -2.04
N ALA A 27 -10.24 -23.99 -2.53
CA ALA A 27 -9.29 -24.53 -3.51
C ALA A 27 -9.72 -24.30 -4.98
N VAL A 28 -11.02 -24.16 -5.25
CA VAL A 28 -11.55 -23.95 -6.62
C VAL A 28 -11.32 -22.51 -7.12
N ARG A 29 -11.36 -21.51 -6.22
CA ARG A 29 -11.17 -20.10 -6.62
C ARG A 29 -9.77 -19.84 -7.21
N PRO A 30 -8.65 -20.27 -6.59
CA PRO A 30 -7.32 -20.10 -7.18
C PRO A 30 -7.14 -20.82 -8.51
N ALA A 31 -7.58 -22.09 -8.61
CA ALA A 31 -7.46 -22.87 -9.85
C ALA A 31 -8.26 -22.28 -11.02
N ARG A 32 -9.47 -21.78 -10.76
CA ARG A 32 -10.30 -21.11 -11.76
C ARG A 32 -9.66 -19.80 -12.24
N ARG A 33 -9.10 -19.01 -11.31
CA ARG A 33 -8.42 -17.76 -11.63
C ARG A 33 -7.16 -17.99 -12.45
N TYR A 34 -6.39 -19.03 -12.14
CA TYR A 34 -5.26 -19.47 -12.95
C TYR A 34 -5.68 -19.85 -14.38
N ALA A 35 -6.72 -20.68 -14.53
CA ALA A 35 -7.22 -21.06 -15.86
C ALA A 35 -7.76 -19.85 -16.65
N GLN A 36 -8.41 -18.91 -15.97
CA GLN A 36 -8.84 -17.64 -16.56
C GLN A 36 -7.65 -16.80 -17.05
N GLY A 37 -6.57 -16.71 -16.27
CA GLY A 37 -5.35 -16.00 -16.66
C GLY A 37 -4.74 -16.56 -17.95
N LEU A 38 -4.68 -17.89 -18.08
CA LEU A 38 -4.19 -18.54 -19.31
C LEU A 38 -5.05 -18.20 -20.53
N ALA A 39 -6.38 -18.23 -20.39
CA ALA A 39 -7.31 -17.91 -21.48
C ALA A 39 -7.19 -16.44 -21.90
N LEU A 40 -7.17 -15.52 -20.93
CA LEU A 40 -7.01 -14.08 -21.18
C LEU A 40 -5.67 -13.76 -21.87
N ARG A 41 -4.59 -14.44 -21.47
CA ARG A 41 -3.29 -14.27 -22.13
C ARG A 41 -3.32 -14.76 -23.58
N ALA A 42 -3.99 -15.88 -23.86
CA ALA A 42 -4.16 -16.36 -25.24
C ALA A 42 -4.94 -15.37 -26.12
N GLU A 43 -5.82 -14.57 -25.51
CA GLU A 43 -6.53 -13.44 -26.14
C GLU A 43 -5.73 -12.12 -26.14
N GLN A 44 -4.46 -12.13 -25.70
CA GLN A 44 -3.60 -10.95 -25.54
C GLN A 44 -4.17 -9.86 -24.61
N ARG A 45 -5.03 -10.25 -23.66
CA ARG A 45 -5.59 -9.36 -22.64
C ARG A 45 -4.67 -9.32 -21.43
N TRP A 46 -3.51 -8.68 -21.60
CA TRP A 46 -2.36 -8.77 -20.71
C TRP A 46 -2.65 -8.37 -19.26
N ASP A 47 -3.28 -7.20 -19.04
CA ASP A 47 -3.56 -6.69 -17.70
C ASP A 47 -4.58 -7.57 -16.96
N GLU A 48 -5.63 -8.02 -17.66
CA GLU A 48 -6.64 -8.90 -17.09
C GLU A 48 -6.07 -10.29 -16.78
N ALA A 49 -5.18 -10.80 -17.63
CA ALA A 49 -4.47 -12.05 -17.40
C ALA A 49 -3.59 -11.98 -16.16
N ALA A 50 -2.77 -10.93 -16.03
CA ALA A 50 -1.92 -10.70 -14.87
C ALA A 50 -2.74 -10.59 -13.57
N ALA A 51 -3.84 -9.83 -13.58
CA ALA A 51 -4.75 -9.72 -12.44
C ALA A 51 -5.39 -11.06 -12.05
N ALA A 52 -5.76 -11.89 -13.04
CA ALA A 52 -6.30 -13.22 -12.78
C ALA A 52 -5.25 -14.15 -12.16
N PHE A 53 -3.98 -14.08 -12.58
CA PHE A 53 -2.90 -14.83 -11.93
C PHE A 53 -2.58 -14.30 -10.52
N GLU A 54 -2.64 -12.98 -10.30
CA GLU A 54 -2.48 -12.39 -8.97
C GLU A 54 -3.57 -12.90 -8.01
N GLU A 55 -4.83 -12.96 -8.48
CA GLU A 55 -5.93 -13.56 -7.71
C GLU A 55 -5.76 -15.08 -7.47
N ALA A 56 -4.94 -15.77 -8.26
CA ALA A 56 -4.61 -17.17 -8.04
C ALA A 56 -3.59 -17.37 -6.91
N GLY A 57 -2.83 -16.33 -6.52
CA GLY A 57 -1.88 -16.35 -5.40
C GLY A 57 -0.83 -17.46 -5.55
N ASP A 58 -0.61 -18.24 -4.49
CA ASP A 58 0.41 -19.31 -4.46
C ASP A 58 -0.02 -20.59 -5.24
N HIS A 59 -1.05 -20.51 -6.07
CA HIS A 59 -1.50 -21.67 -6.84
C HIS A 59 -0.56 -21.94 -8.02
N ARG A 60 0.15 -23.07 -7.95
CA ARG A 60 1.13 -23.50 -8.97
C ARG A 60 2.21 -22.42 -9.14
N ASP A 61 2.49 -22.08 -10.39
CA ASP A 61 3.46 -21.12 -10.87
C ASP A 61 2.80 -19.77 -11.22
N ALA A 62 1.66 -19.40 -10.60
CA ALA A 62 0.93 -18.17 -10.94
C ALA A 62 1.81 -16.91 -10.91
N ALA A 63 2.74 -16.81 -9.95
CA ALA A 63 3.71 -15.72 -9.90
C ALA A 63 4.62 -15.67 -11.14
N GLU A 64 5.10 -16.82 -11.60
CA GLU A 64 5.89 -16.93 -12.84
C GLU A 64 5.03 -16.65 -14.07
N GLN A 65 3.76 -17.06 -14.07
CA GLN A 65 2.82 -16.75 -15.15
C GLN A 65 2.52 -15.25 -15.29
N ILE A 66 2.59 -14.47 -14.21
CA ILE A 66 2.54 -13.00 -14.29
C ILE A 66 3.74 -12.49 -15.08
N LEU A 67 4.95 -12.94 -14.75
CA LEU A 67 6.18 -12.52 -15.44
C LEU A 67 6.16 -12.91 -16.92
N GLU A 68 5.78 -14.15 -17.26
CA GLU A 68 5.60 -14.59 -18.65
C GLU A 68 4.58 -13.74 -19.40
N THR A 69 3.48 -13.36 -18.74
CA THR A 69 2.44 -12.50 -19.34
C THR A 69 3.00 -11.12 -19.70
N ARG A 70 3.77 -10.51 -18.78
CA ARG A 70 4.40 -9.20 -18.99
C ARG A 70 5.51 -9.26 -20.03
N TYR A 71 6.27 -10.34 -20.05
CA TYR A 71 7.29 -10.58 -21.08
C TYR A 71 6.69 -10.71 -22.48
N GLN A 72 5.62 -11.52 -22.66
CA GLN A 72 4.92 -11.65 -23.94
C GLN A 72 4.26 -10.33 -24.39
N GLN A 73 3.69 -9.58 -23.45
CA GLN A 73 3.18 -8.23 -23.71
C GLN A 73 4.30 -7.32 -24.22
N ALA A 74 5.45 -7.32 -23.56
CA ALA A 74 6.60 -6.51 -23.94
C ALA A 74 7.09 -6.84 -25.35
N GLN A 75 7.23 -8.13 -25.68
CA GLN A 75 7.58 -8.57 -27.04
C GLN A 75 6.57 -8.13 -28.09
N THR A 76 5.27 -8.20 -27.77
CA THR A 76 4.21 -7.77 -28.69
C THR A 76 4.28 -6.26 -28.95
N LEU A 77 4.49 -5.46 -27.90
CA LEU A 77 4.65 -4.00 -28.01
C LEU A 77 5.93 -3.63 -28.76
N TYR A 78 7.03 -4.33 -28.50
CA TYR A 78 8.29 -4.12 -29.18
C TYR A 78 8.16 -4.39 -30.68
N ALA A 79 7.55 -5.51 -31.08
CA ALA A 79 7.30 -5.85 -32.47
C ALA A 79 6.37 -4.83 -33.17
N ALA A 80 5.51 -4.15 -32.41
CA ALA A 80 4.67 -3.05 -32.89
C ALA A 80 5.40 -1.69 -32.94
N GLY A 81 6.65 -1.59 -32.48
CA GLY A 81 7.43 -0.35 -32.42
C GLY A 81 7.09 0.55 -31.23
N ASP A 82 6.27 0.09 -30.28
CA ASP A 82 5.89 0.84 -29.07
C ASP A 82 6.92 0.59 -27.95
N TYR A 83 8.12 1.13 -28.15
CA TYR A 83 9.27 0.84 -27.28
C TYR A 83 9.09 1.35 -25.85
N ALA A 84 8.40 2.48 -25.65
CA ALA A 84 8.16 3.01 -24.31
C ALA A 84 7.30 2.07 -23.47
N ARG A 85 6.20 1.55 -24.05
CA ARG A 85 5.35 0.58 -23.34
C ARG A 85 5.99 -0.81 -23.27
N ALA A 86 6.79 -1.19 -24.27
CA ALA A 86 7.58 -2.41 -24.22
C ALA A 86 8.59 -2.38 -23.05
N TYR A 87 9.33 -1.28 -22.88
CA TYR A 87 10.25 -1.08 -21.76
C TYR A 87 9.54 -1.22 -20.41
N ALA A 88 8.39 -0.56 -20.26
CA ALA A 88 7.58 -0.65 -19.04
C ALA A 88 7.10 -2.09 -18.75
N ALA A 89 6.68 -2.84 -19.79
CA ALA A 89 6.29 -4.23 -19.64
C ALA A 89 7.48 -5.17 -19.33
N PHE A 90 8.67 -4.90 -19.90
CA PHE A 90 9.89 -5.62 -19.54
C PHE A 90 10.33 -5.35 -18.10
N LEU A 91 10.19 -4.12 -17.59
CA LEU A 91 10.43 -3.81 -16.17
C LEU A 91 9.53 -4.64 -15.24
N GLN A 92 8.25 -4.80 -15.60
CA GLN A 92 7.32 -5.66 -14.87
C GLN A 92 7.64 -7.16 -15.01
N ALA A 93 8.47 -7.55 -15.98
CA ALA A 93 9.00 -8.90 -16.16
C ALA A 93 10.45 -9.04 -15.67
N SER A 94 10.98 -8.08 -14.91
CA SER A 94 12.37 -8.13 -14.43
C SER A 94 12.67 -9.42 -13.65
N GLY A 95 13.86 -9.98 -13.86
CA GLY A 95 14.28 -11.28 -13.34
C GLY A 95 13.71 -12.50 -14.10
N TYR A 96 12.96 -12.29 -15.18
CA TYR A 96 12.39 -13.37 -16.01
C TYR A 96 13.07 -13.48 -17.37
N ARG A 97 13.60 -14.67 -17.68
CA ARG A 97 14.36 -14.95 -18.91
C ARG A 97 15.47 -13.91 -19.13
N ASP A 98 15.51 -13.30 -20.31
CA ASP A 98 16.46 -12.29 -20.76
C ASP A 98 15.92 -10.86 -20.62
N ALA A 99 14.84 -10.64 -19.85
CA ALA A 99 14.23 -9.32 -19.70
C ALA A 99 15.24 -8.27 -19.18
N ASP A 100 16.04 -8.60 -18.17
CA ASP A 100 17.01 -7.67 -17.60
C ASP A 100 18.17 -7.37 -18.58
N GLU A 101 18.56 -8.35 -19.39
CA GLU A 101 19.59 -8.20 -20.42
C GLU A 101 19.10 -7.32 -21.58
N ILE A 102 17.84 -7.51 -21.98
CA ILE A 102 17.15 -6.67 -22.97
C ILE A 102 17.04 -5.22 -22.44
N LEU A 103 16.57 -5.03 -21.20
CA LEU A 103 16.44 -3.70 -20.59
C LEU A 103 17.77 -2.94 -20.53
N ALA A 104 18.88 -3.66 -20.30
CA ALA A 104 20.22 -3.06 -20.20
C ALA A 104 20.88 -2.82 -21.57
N GLY A 105 20.58 -3.64 -22.57
CA GLY A 105 21.33 -3.69 -23.83
C GLY A 105 20.63 -3.10 -25.06
N ASP A 106 19.29 -2.99 -25.06
CA ASP A 106 18.55 -2.55 -26.25
C ASP A 106 18.64 -1.03 -26.47
N GLU A 107 19.05 -0.63 -27.67
CA GLU A 107 19.25 0.78 -28.00
C GLU A 107 17.95 1.59 -28.00
N HIS A 108 16.82 0.97 -28.33
CA HIS A 108 15.51 1.63 -28.34
C HIS A 108 15.02 1.96 -26.92
N PHE A 109 15.60 1.33 -25.90
CA PHE A 109 15.24 1.52 -24.50
C PHE A 109 16.09 2.55 -23.76
N ARG A 110 17.16 3.09 -24.37
CA ARG A 110 18.04 4.07 -23.70
C ARG A 110 17.29 5.26 -23.13
N GLN A 111 16.40 5.88 -23.91
CA GLN A 111 15.65 7.05 -23.48
C GLN A 111 14.71 6.71 -22.31
N SER A 112 13.93 5.63 -22.44
CA SER A 112 13.02 5.20 -21.36
C SER A 112 13.78 4.82 -20.10
N ASN A 113 14.97 4.22 -20.23
CA ASN A 113 15.82 3.87 -19.11
C ASN A 113 16.41 5.07 -18.39
N GLU A 114 16.87 6.08 -19.13
CA GLU A 114 17.37 7.34 -18.56
C GLU A 114 16.27 8.05 -17.78
N GLN A 115 15.10 8.22 -18.40
CA GLN A 115 13.93 8.85 -17.78
C GLN A 115 13.46 8.08 -16.53
N TYR A 116 13.42 6.75 -16.60
CA TYR A 116 13.08 5.90 -15.47
C TYR A 116 14.09 6.03 -14.32
N THR A 117 15.37 6.06 -14.64
CA THR A 117 16.44 6.20 -13.65
C THR A 117 16.34 7.54 -12.93
N GLU A 118 16.12 8.62 -13.68
CA GLU A 118 15.92 9.96 -13.13
C GLU A 118 14.67 10.03 -12.24
N ALA A 119 13.53 9.53 -12.74
CA ALA A 119 12.26 9.57 -12.02
C ALA A 119 12.27 8.75 -10.72
N THR A 120 13.01 7.63 -10.67
CA THR A 120 13.05 6.74 -9.49
C THR A 120 14.20 7.03 -8.54
N ALA A 121 15.25 7.78 -8.94
CA ALA A 121 16.40 8.07 -8.09
C ALA A 121 16.04 8.67 -6.71
N PRO A 122 15.09 9.62 -6.60
CA PRO A 122 14.67 10.15 -5.30
C PRO A 122 14.02 9.09 -4.41
N PHE A 123 13.22 8.19 -4.99
CA PHE A 123 12.52 7.12 -4.25
C PHE A 123 13.46 6.04 -3.71
N ARG A 124 14.72 6.01 -4.18
CA ARG A 124 15.77 5.07 -3.74
C ARG A 124 16.71 5.67 -2.69
N THR A 125 16.52 6.94 -2.34
CA THR A 125 17.40 7.68 -1.43
C THR A 125 16.75 7.79 -0.06
N LEU A 126 17.27 7.08 0.94
CA LEU A 126 16.69 7.09 2.29
C LEU A 126 16.73 8.48 2.93
N GLY A 127 15.61 8.91 3.53
CA GLY A 127 15.42 10.23 4.11
C GLY A 127 15.07 11.32 3.10
N GLU A 128 15.17 11.05 1.80
CA GLU A 128 14.75 11.99 0.75
C GLU A 128 13.24 12.23 0.81
N THR A 129 12.83 13.44 0.42
CA THR A 129 11.41 13.79 0.30
C THR A 129 10.98 13.71 -1.17
N VAL A 130 9.94 12.92 -1.44
CA VAL A 130 9.40 12.71 -2.79
C VAL A 130 7.93 13.13 -2.84
N SER A 131 7.45 13.53 -4.03
CA SER A 131 6.03 13.83 -4.26
C SER A 131 5.35 12.66 -4.97
N PHE A 132 4.21 12.19 -4.45
CA PHE A 132 3.45 11.09 -5.04
C PHE A 132 1.98 11.13 -4.56
N GLY A 133 1.01 11.13 -5.46
CA GLY A 133 -0.39 11.38 -5.10
C GLY A 133 -0.65 12.82 -4.62
N ARG A 134 -1.94 13.12 -4.40
CA ARG A 134 -2.42 14.45 -3.98
C ARG A 134 -3.52 14.32 -2.94
N TYR A 135 -3.50 15.13 -1.88
CA TYR A 135 -4.56 15.15 -0.87
C TYR A 135 -4.76 16.57 -0.36
N GLU A 136 -5.95 16.86 0.13
CA GLU A 136 -6.30 18.15 0.74
C GLU A 136 -5.44 18.40 2.01
N GLN A 137 -4.69 19.49 2.04
CA GLN A 137 -3.73 19.80 3.08
C GLN A 137 -3.81 21.25 3.59
N ASP A 138 -4.30 22.19 2.79
CA ASP A 138 -4.36 23.60 3.19
C ASP A 138 -5.74 24.03 3.77
N GLY A 139 -6.78 23.25 3.48
CA GLY A 139 -8.16 23.46 3.92
C GLY A 139 -9.02 24.28 2.96
N ASP A 140 -8.53 24.59 1.76
CA ASP A 140 -9.27 25.30 0.71
C ASP A 140 -9.74 24.33 -0.39
N PRO A 141 -10.97 23.80 -0.31
CA PRO A 141 -11.45 22.83 -1.30
C PRO A 141 -11.61 23.42 -2.72
N MET A 142 -11.42 24.72 -2.91
CA MET A 142 -11.60 25.40 -4.20
C MET A 142 -10.32 25.40 -5.06
N ASN A 143 -9.14 25.20 -4.49
CA ASN A 143 -7.88 25.19 -5.23
C ASN A 143 -7.43 23.77 -5.65
N GLY A 144 -8.13 22.75 -5.12
CA GLY A 144 -7.86 21.34 -5.38
C GLY A 144 -6.69 20.78 -4.56
N SER A 145 -6.75 19.48 -4.26
CA SER A 145 -5.77 18.78 -3.42
C SER A 145 -4.31 19.06 -3.77
N GLU A 146 -3.43 19.20 -2.77
CA GLU A 146 -1.99 19.44 -2.92
C GLU A 146 -1.18 18.14 -3.10
N PRO A 147 0.00 18.18 -3.76
CA PRO A 147 0.92 17.06 -3.77
C PRO A 147 1.24 16.58 -2.35
N ILE A 148 1.19 15.27 -2.14
CA ILE A 148 1.60 14.68 -0.87
C ILE A 148 3.12 14.53 -0.91
N GLU A 149 3.78 15.13 0.07
CA GLU A 149 5.21 14.91 0.32
C GLU A 149 5.40 13.67 1.21
N TRP A 150 6.29 12.78 0.79
CA TRP A 150 6.62 11.54 1.47
C TRP A 150 8.11 11.47 1.78
N ILE A 151 8.46 10.89 2.93
CA ILE A 151 9.84 10.57 3.31
C ILE A 151 10.10 9.10 2.96
N VAL A 152 11.20 8.84 2.24
CA VAL A 152 11.66 7.48 1.93
C VAL A 152 12.28 6.85 3.17
N LEU A 153 11.71 5.75 3.65
CA LEU A 153 12.16 5.05 4.85
C LEU A 153 13.00 3.80 4.58
N ASP A 154 12.71 3.11 3.48
CA ASP A 154 13.37 1.85 3.14
C ASP A 154 13.33 1.63 1.61
N GLU A 155 14.32 0.92 1.08
CA GLU A 155 14.34 0.44 -0.30
C GLU A 155 14.79 -1.02 -0.31
N GLN A 156 13.96 -1.88 -0.89
CA GLN A 156 14.29 -3.29 -1.05
C GLN A 156 13.54 -3.90 -2.22
N ASP A 157 14.24 -4.76 -2.98
CA ASP A 157 13.66 -5.58 -4.05
C ASP A 157 12.89 -4.77 -5.10
N GLY A 158 13.37 -3.57 -5.44
CA GLY A 158 12.73 -2.68 -6.41
C GLY A 158 11.46 -2.01 -5.86
N ARG A 159 11.36 -1.86 -4.54
CA ARG A 159 10.23 -1.21 -3.86
C ARG A 159 10.73 -0.23 -2.81
N ALA A 160 9.97 0.84 -2.59
CA ALA A 160 10.28 1.83 -1.56
C ALA A 160 9.17 1.92 -0.52
N LEU A 161 9.54 1.98 0.76
CA LEU A 161 8.62 2.30 1.87
C LEU A 161 8.61 3.81 2.06
N LEU A 162 7.44 4.41 1.99
CA LEU A 162 7.21 5.84 2.13
C LEU A 162 6.33 6.11 3.35
N ILE A 163 6.57 7.22 4.05
CA ILE A 163 5.65 7.78 5.05
C ILE A 163 5.37 9.24 4.74
N SER A 164 4.13 9.71 4.92
CA SER A 164 3.84 11.12 4.71
C SER A 164 4.71 12.01 5.60
N ARG A 165 5.19 13.12 5.04
CA ARG A 165 6.01 14.11 5.76
C ARG A 165 5.25 14.71 6.94
N TYR A 166 3.96 14.97 6.72
CA TYR A 166 3.04 15.57 7.68
C TYR A 166 1.94 14.61 8.13
N GLY A 167 1.28 14.94 9.25
CA GLY A 167 -0.02 14.37 9.56
C GLY A 167 -1.10 15.00 8.66
N LEU A 168 -1.63 14.22 7.71
CA LEU A 168 -2.43 14.72 6.58
C LEU A 168 -3.88 15.03 6.92
N ASP A 169 -4.49 14.25 7.82
CA ASP A 169 -5.89 14.39 8.25
C ASP A 169 -5.99 14.14 9.77
N CYS A 170 -7.13 14.45 10.39
CA CYS A 170 -7.44 14.08 11.76
C CYS A 170 -8.66 13.15 11.81
N GLN A 171 -8.39 11.88 12.12
CA GLN A 171 -9.40 10.84 12.24
C GLN A 171 -9.21 10.07 13.55
N PRO A 172 -10.29 9.62 14.21
CA PRO A 172 -10.15 8.68 15.31
C PRO A 172 -9.61 7.35 14.77
N PHE A 173 -8.79 6.66 15.56
CA PHE A 173 -8.34 5.31 15.22
C PHE A 173 -9.54 4.35 14.99
N HIS A 174 -10.58 4.48 15.82
CA HIS A 174 -11.84 3.77 15.67
C HIS A 174 -13.03 4.60 16.13
N THR A 175 -14.07 4.75 15.30
CA THR A 175 -15.20 5.66 15.57
C THR A 175 -16.08 5.32 16.78
N ARG A 176 -15.90 4.16 17.42
CA ARG A 176 -16.70 3.72 18.57
C ARG A 176 -15.80 3.35 19.75
N ARG A 177 -16.30 3.56 20.97
CA ARG A 177 -15.64 3.06 22.18
C ARG A 177 -15.86 1.55 22.30
N ALA A 178 -14.92 0.77 21.78
CA ALA A 178 -14.94 -0.69 21.81
C ALA A 178 -13.52 -1.27 21.89
N LEU A 179 -13.43 -2.57 22.19
CA LEU A 179 -12.17 -3.29 22.01
C LEU A 179 -11.81 -3.26 20.52
N VAL A 180 -10.58 -2.84 20.21
CA VAL A 180 -10.16 -2.63 18.83
C VAL A 180 -8.69 -2.97 18.62
N ASN A 181 -8.38 -3.37 17.40
CA ASN A 181 -7.03 -3.58 16.91
C ASN A 181 -6.93 -3.09 15.45
N TRP A 182 -5.75 -3.13 14.85
CA TRP A 182 -5.55 -2.62 13.49
C TRP A 182 -6.49 -3.26 12.47
N GLY A 183 -6.64 -4.59 12.50
CA GLY A 183 -7.47 -5.32 11.55
C GLY A 183 -8.97 -5.00 11.62
N THR A 184 -9.44 -4.48 12.76
CA THR A 184 -10.87 -4.19 13.02
C THR A 184 -11.18 -2.70 13.14
N CYS A 185 -10.17 -1.83 13.12
CA CYS A 185 -10.38 -0.40 13.28
C CYS A 185 -11.00 0.24 12.04
N SER A 186 -11.72 1.35 12.23
CA SER A 186 -12.36 2.06 11.11
C SER A 186 -11.34 2.86 10.32
N LEU A 187 -10.25 3.32 10.94
CA LEU A 187 -9.20 4.08 10.28
C LEU A 187 -8.52 3.28 9.16
N ARG A 188 -8.24 1.98 9.38
CA ARG A 188 -7.70 1.08 8.34
C ARG A 188 -8.64 1.00 7.13
N SER A 189 -9.95 0.92 7.38
CA SER A 189 -10.96 0.85 6.31
C SER A 189 -11.02 2.14 5.51
N TRP A 190 -10.93 3.29 6.19
CA TRP A 190 -10.87 4.61 5.57
C TRP A 190 -9.58 4.78 4.74
N LEU A 191 -8.42 4.40 5.29
CA LEU A 191 -7.13 4.47 4.62
C LEU A 191 -7.08 3.67 3.31
N ASN A 192 -7.70 2.49 3.27
CA ASN A 192 -7.68 1.59 2.11
C ASN A 192 -8.88 1.76 1.18
N ARG A 193 -9.70 2.81 1.37
CA ARG A 193 -10.83 3.15 0.51
C ARG A 193 -10.79 4.64 0.24
N GLU A 194 -11.47 5.42 1.07
CA GLU A 194 -11.67 6.86 0.90
C GLU A 194 -10.35 7.62 0.72
N PHE A 195 -9.35 7.36 1.58
CA PHE A 195 -8.05 8.02 1.42
C PHE A 195 -7.34 7.56 0.15
N LEU A 196 -7.27 6.25 -0.12
CA LEU A 196 -6.58 5.73 -1.30
C LEU A 196 -7.18 6.27 -2.60
N GLU A 197 -8.51 6.29 -2.70
CA GLU A 197 -9.26 6.79 -3.87
C GLU A 197 -9.14 8.30 -4.05
N ALA A 198 -9.03 9.06 -2.94
CA ALA A 198 -8.81 10.50 -2.99
C ALA A 198 -7.34 10.85 -3.28
N ALA A 199 -6.40 10.06 -2.75
CA ALA A 199 -4.97 10.38 -2.74
C ALA A 199 -4.25 10.03 -4.03
N PHE A 200 -4.72 9.02 -4.76
CA PHE A 200 -4.00 8.44 -5.90
C PHE A 200 -4.92 8.22 -7.08
N ASP A 201 -4.47 8.60 -8.27
CA ASP A 201 -5.16 8.23 -9.50
C ASP A 201 -5.01 6.72 -9.82
N ALA A 202 -5.60 6.26 -10.92
CA ALA A 202 -5.58 4.85 -11.29
C ALA A 202 -4.16 4.31 -11.54
N ALA A 203 -3.26 5.11 -12.12
CA ALA A 203 -1.88 4.72 -12.42
C ALA A 203 -1.03 4.70 -11.15
N GLU A 204 -1.17 5.73 -10.30
CA GLU A 204 -0.54 5.81 -8.99
C GLU A 204 -1.02 4.68 -8.07
N CYS A 205 -2.33 4.41 -8.02
CA CYS A 205 -2.89 3.24 -7.33
C CYS A 205 -2.26 1.94 -7.81
N GLY A 206 -1.96 1.82 -9.11
CA GLY A 206 -1.24 0.68 -9.68
C GLY A 206 0.16 0.49 -9.10
N ALA A 207 0.85 1.59 -8.74
CA ALA A 207 2.17 1.55 -8.12
C ALA A 207 2.14 1.29 -6.60
N VAL A 208 1.04 1.63 -5.89
CA VAL A 208 0.91 1.38 -4.44
C VAL A 208 0.67 -0.10 -4.16
N LEU A 209 1.60 -0.77 -3.51
CA LEU A 209 1.56 -2.21 -3.32
C LEU A 209 0.63 -2.66 -2.20
N LYS A 210 -0.16 -3.70 -2.49
CA LYS A 210 -0.87 -4.46 -1.48
C LYS A 210 0.15 -5.29 -0.68
N THR A 211 0.34 -4.94 0.57
CA THR A 211 1.41 -5.45 1.41
C THR A 211 0.86 -6.22 2.60
N ARG A 212 1.53 -7.34 2.92
CA ARG A 212 1.29 -8.06 4.16
C ARG A 212 1.83 -7.24 5.33
N VAL A 213 0.93 -6.64 6.12
CA VAL A 213 1.28 -5.86 7.30
C VAL A 213 1.33 -6.80 8.51
N ASP A 214 2.53 -7.00 9.07
CA ASP A 214 2.78 -7.81 10.27
C ASP A 214 2.24 -7.10 11.51
N ASN A 215 1.22 -7.64 12.17
CA ASN A 215 0.61 -7.12 13.41
C ASN A 215 0.95 -8.00 14.63
N SER A 216 1.98 -8.83 14.51
CA SER A 216 2.47 -9.70 15.57
C SER A 216 2.97 -8.92 16.78
N ARG A 217 3.23 -9.65 17.87
CA ARG A 217 3.78 -9.09 19.11
C ARG A 217 5.11 -8.36 18.92
N ALA A 218 5.93 -8.77 17.94
CA ALA A 218 7.22 -8.13 17.65
C ALA A 218 7.08 -6.67 17.19
N GLN A 219 5.89 -6.29 16.71
CA GLN A 219 5.57 -4.96 16.19
C GLN A 219 4.96 -4.04 17.27
N GLY A 220 4.71 -4.59 18.46
CA GLY A 220 4.19 -3.84 19.61
C GLY A 220 5.30 -3.30 20.52
N TYR A 221 4.90 -2.64 21.60
CA TYR A 221 5.83 -2.19 22.63
C TYR A 221 6.22 -3.36 23.54
N GLU A 222 7.52 -3.65 23.63
CA GLU A 222 8.08 -4.84 24.30
C GLU A 222 7.53 -5.08 25.72
N LYS A 223 7.33 -4.01 26.50
CA LYS A 223 6.89 -4.10 27.90
C LYS A 223 5.48 -4.69 28.06
N TYR A 224 4.60 -4.48 27.09
CA TYR A 224 3.21 -4.93 27.15
C TYR A 224 2.84 -5.94 26.06
N GLY A 225 3.63 -6.04 24.99
CA GLY A 225 3.70 -7.18 24.07
C GLY A 225 2.37 -7.71 23.52
N ALA A 226 1.30 -6.91 23.53
CA ALA A 226 0.02 -7.36 23.01
C ALA A 226 0.08 -7.34 21.48
N SER A 227 -0.22 -8.47 20.85
CA SER A 227 -0.43 -8.53 19.40
C SER A 227 -1.51 -7.52 19.01
N SER A 228 -1.28 -6.79 17.91
CA SER A 228 -2.24 -5.82 17.36
C SER A 228 -3.26 -6.49 16.43
N GLY A 229 -3.56 -7.77 16.68
CA GLY A 229 -4.41 -8.61 15.85
C GLY A 229 -3.63 -9.48 14.86
N SER A 230 -4.36 -10.14 13.97
CA SER A 230 -3.78 -10.91 12.87
C SER A 230 -3.19 -9.99 11.79
N ASP A 231 -2.28 -10.55 11.01
CA ASP A 231 -1.66 -9.84 9.89
C ASP A 231 -2.71 -9.48 8.83
N THR A 232 -2.53 -8.32 8.23
CA THR A 232 -3.47 -7.75 7.24
C THR A 232 -2.84 -7.63 5.88
N GLN A 233 -3.65 -7.32 4.87
CA GLN A 233 -3.22 -7.02 3.52
C GLN A 233 -3.72 -5.62 3.17
N ASP A 234 -2.79 -4.66 3.15
CA ASP A 234 -3.10 -3.23 3.10
C ASP A 234 -2.27 -2.55 2.02
N ARG A 235 -2.87 -1.60 1.29
CA ARG A 235 -2.15 -0.68 0.39
C ARG A 235 -1.64 0.54 1.16
N VAL A 236 -2.46 1.05 2.07
CA VAL A 236 -2.11 2.16 2.96
C VAL A 236 -2.25 1.71 4.41
N PHE A 237 -1.22 1.99 5.21
CA PHE A 237 -1.17 1.60 6.62
C PHE A 237 -0.54 2.69 7.48
N LEU A 238 -0.46 2.48 8.79
CA LEU A 238 0.32 3.30 9.70
C LEU A 238 1.54 2.50 10.16
N LEU A 239 2.65 3.16 10.48
CA LEU A 239 3.77 2.46 11.10
C LEU A 239 3.37 1.82 12.44
N SER A 240 3.98 0.69 12.75
CA SER A 240 3.99 0.10 14.08
C SER A 240 4.90 0.87 15.02
N TYR A 241 4.82 0.56 16.31
CA TYR A 241 5.79 1.02 17.30
C TYR A 241 7.22 0.60 16.91
N ALA A 242 7.42 -0.67 16.56
CA ALA A 242 8.75 -1.17 16.21
C ALA A 242 9.30 -0.48 14.95
N GLU A 243 8.47 -0.29 13.92
CA GLU A 243 8.84 0.42 12.69
C GLU A 243 9.15 1.89 12.98
N ALA A 244 8.29 2.60 13.71
CA ALA A 244 8.51 4.01 14.06
C ALA A 244 9.81 4.22 14.86
N TRP A 245 10.13 3.33 15.80
CA TRP A 245 11.39 3.42 16.57
C TRP A 245 12.62 2.96 15.77
N ARG A 246 12.45 2.07 14.80
CA ARG A 246 13.53 1.66 13.89
C ARG A 246 13.89 2.78 12.92
N TYR A 247 12.92 3.32 12.20
CA TYR A 247 13.16 4.31 11.15
C TYR A 247 13.41 5.72 11.71
N PHE A 248 12.87 6.03 12.89
CA PHE A 248 13.11 7.29 13.57
C PHE A 248 13.64 7.00 14.98
N PRO A 249 14.95 6.81 15.18
CA PRO A 249 15.50 6.33 16.45
C PRO A 249 15.45 7.36 17.59
N THR A 250 15.53 8.65 17.27
CA THR A 250 15.46 9.73 18.27
C THR A 250 14.04 10.25 18.44
N ASN A 251 13.78 10.90 19.58
CA ASN A 251 12.51 11.58 19.80
C ASN A 251 12.30 12.67 18.75
N GLU A 252 13.33 13.44 18.45
CA GLU A 252 13.33 14.54 17.49
C GLU A 252 12.95 14.04 16.10
N ALA A 253 13.48 12.89 15.66
CA ALA A 253 13.15 12.30 14.37
C ALA A 253 11.69 11.82 14.26
N ARG A 254 11.06 11.46 15.39
CA ARG A 254 9.65 11.01 15.44
C ARG A 254 8.65 12.15 15.45
N GLN A 255 9.09 13.39 15.67
CA GLN A 255 8.23 14.56 15.67
C GLN A 255 7.72 14.85 14.25
N THR A 256 6.51 15.39 14.16
CA THR A 256 5.88 15.79 12.90
C THR A 256 4.86 16.88 13.17
N THR A 257 4.58 17.70 12.17
CA THR A 257 3.53 18.71 12.20
C THR A 257 2.30 18.22 11.44
N ALA A 258 1.13 18.73 11.81
CA ALA A 258 -0.10 18.50 11.08
C ALA A 258 -0.24 19.53 9.94
N THR A 259 -0.85 19.12 8.84
CA THR A 259 -1.28 20.01 7.75
C THR A 259 -2.33 21.01 8.28
N ALA A 260 -2.59 22.10 7.54
CA ALA A 260 -3.61 23.06 7.97
C ALA A 260 -5.00 22.41 7.97
N TYR A 261 -5.28 21.55 6.98
CA TYR A 261 -6.48 20.72 6.92
C TYR A 261 -6.64 19.83 8.15
N ALA A 262 -5.61 19.06 8.54
CA ALA A 262 -5.66 18.21 9.73
C ALA A 262 -5.89 19.01 11.02
N ARG A 263 -5.28 20.20 11.16
CA ARG A 263 -5.50 21.10 12.29
C ARG A 263 -6.94 21.62 12.34
N ALA A 264 -7.49 22.04 11.20
CA ALA A 264 -8.88 22.48 11.11
C ALA A 264 -9.87 21.37 11.50
N ARG A 265 -9.48 20.11 11.31
CA ARG A 265 -10.25 18.92 11.71
C ARG A 265 -10.03 18.45 13.15
N GLY A 266 -9.22 19.17 13.94
CA GLY A 266 -9.05 18.91 15.37
C GLY A 266 -7.76 18.19 15.77
N ALA A 267 -6.79 18.03 14.85
CA ALA A 267 -5.49 17.47 15.21
C ALA A 267 -4.84 18.31 16.31
N TYR A 268 -4.53 17.67 17.44
CA TYR A 268 -3.82 18.32 18.53
C TYR A 268 -2.49 18.84 18.02
N THR A 269 -2.20 20.10 18.29
CA THR A 269 -0.95 20.77 17.94
C THR A 269 -0.39 21.46 19.17
N SER A 270 0.83 21.13 19.53
CA SER A 270 1.52 21.73 20.67
C SER A 270 1.87 23.18 20.40
N GLN A 271 1.51 24.08 21.32
CA GLN A 271 1.89 25.50 21.23
C GLN A 271 3.40 25.71 21.42
N GLN A 272 4.12 24.75 22.00
CA GLN A 272 5.54 24.89 22.30
C GLN A 272 6.44 24.66 21.07
N ASN A 273 6.06 23.70 20.21
CA ASN A 273 6.90 23.28 19.09
C ASN A 273 6.14 23.09 17.77
N GLY A 274 4.83 23.33 17.72
CA GLY A 274 4.01 23.20 16.52
C GLY A 274 3.76 21.76 16.07
N ASN A 275 4.24 20.76 16.82
CA ASN A 275 4.11 19.35 16.46
C ASN A 275 2.77 18.77 16.91
N CYS A 276 2.30 17.77 16.17
CA CYS A 276 1.07 17.07 16.47
C CYS A 276 1.30 15.69 17.10
N TRP A 277 0.21 15.08 17.56
CA TRP A 277 0.20 13.64 17.82
C TRP A 277 -0.09 12.91 16.52
N TRP A 278 0.48 11.72 16.33
CA TRP A 278 0.13 10.88 15.19
C TRP A 278 -0.03 9.41 15.57
N TRP A 279 -1.00 8.74 14.96
CA TRP A 279 -1.36 7.36 15.28
C TRP A 279 -0.31 6.36 14.81
N LEU A 280 -0.15 5.28 15.58
CA LEU A 280 0.52 4.05 15.18
C LEU A 280 -0.53 2.94 15.05
N ARG A 281 -0.27 1.93 14.22
CA ARG A 281 -1.15 0.75 14.12
C ARG A 281 -1.09 -0.17 15.35
N SER A 282 -0.10 0.03 16.21
CA SER A 282 0.09 -0.78 17.42
C SER A 282 -0.98 -0.50 18.48
N SER A 283 -1.45 -1.55 19.15
CA SER A 283 -2.40 -1.44 20.26
C SER A 283 -1.85 -0.63 21.44
N GLY A 284 -2.72 0.15 22.10
CA GLY A 284 -2.40 0.90 23.31
C GLY A 284 -2.38 0.03 24.58
N ASN A 285 -2.25 0.67 25.75
CA ASN A 285 -2.15 -0.07 27.03
C ASN A 285 -3.48 -0.75 27.43
N ALA A 286 -4.61 -0.25 26.94
CA ALA A 286 -5.93 -0.85 27.10
C ALA A 286 -6.52 -1.20 25.73
N GLY A 287 -7.38 -2.23 25.67
CA GLY A 287 -7.99 -2.67 24.41
C GLY A 287 -8.88 -1.64 23.71
N THR A 288 -9.22 -0.53 24.39
CA THR A 288 -9.94 0.62 23.82
C THR A 288 -9.02 1.77 23.40
N CYS A 289 -7.70 1.59 23.48
CA CYS A 289 -6.70 2.59 23.17
C CYS A 289 -5.84 2.13 21.98
N ALA A 290 -5.36 3.10 21.21
CA ALA A 290 -4.33 2.91 20.20
C ALA A 290 -3.05 3.66 20.61
N MET A 291 -1.91 3.19 20.12
CA MET A 291 -0.64 3.84 20.39
C MET A 291 -0.48 5.06 19.48
N ASN A 292 0.19 6.08 19.99
CA ASN A 292 0.54 7.26 19.20
C ASN A 292 1.98 7.70 19.52
N VAL A 293 2.46 8.62 18.71
CA VAL A 293 3.65 9.42 19.00
C VAL A 293 3.20 10.80 19.43
N HIS A 294 3.71 11.25 20.58
CA HIS A 294 3.39 12.55 21.16
C HIS A 294 4.14 13.69 20.43
N CYS A 295 3.77 14.95 20.68
CA CYS A 295 4.39 16.12 20.05
C CYS A 295 5.90 16.31 20.39
N SER A 296 6.39 15.60 21.41
CA SER A 296 7.81 15.54 21.78
C SER A 296 8.53 14.32 21.18
N GLY A 297 7.85 13.47 20.42
CA GLY A 297 8.42 12.29 19.78
C GLY A 297 8.49 11.04 20.66
N VAL A 298 7.96 11.10 21.87
CA VAL A 298 7.87 9.94 22.78
C VAL A 298 6.63 9.11 22.50
N ARG A 299 6.66 7.85 22.94
CA ARG A 299 5.50 6.94 22.90
C ARG A 299 4.39 7.47 23.80
N GLY A 300 3.18 7.51 23.27
CA GLY A 300 1.95 7.68 24.04
C GLY A 300 0.90 6.62 23.68
N ASP A 301 -0.23 6.67 24.36
CA ASP A 301 -1.43 5.94 24.01
C ASP A 301 -2.65 6.78 24.35
N TYR A 302 -3.69 6.64 23.54
CA TYR A 302 -4.91 7.43 23.70
C TYR A 302 -6.15 6.64 23.30
N LEU A 303 -7.31 7.11 23.74
CA LEU A 303 -8.59 6.49 23.43
C LEU A 303 -8.78 6.44 21.92
N ALA A 304 -9.06 5.25 21.39
CA ALA A 304 -9.12 5.03 19.94
C ALA A 304 -10.23 5.84 19.27
N HIS A 305 -11.27 6.26 20.00
CA HIS A 305 -12.41 7.00 19.48
C HIS A 305 -12.27 8.51 19.52
N ASP A 306 -11.18 9.02 20.08
CA ASP A 306 -10.96 10.46 20.17
C ASP A 306 -10.17 10.97 18.95
N PRO A 307 -10.67 11.98 18.23
CA PRO A 307 -10.08 12.47 17.00
C PRO A 307 -9.05 13.58 17.30
N TYR A 308 -7.97 13.28 18.02
CA TYR A 308 -6.92 14.26 18.33
C TYR A 308 -5.57 13.96 17.68
N ALA A 309 -5.32 12.70 17.30
CA ALA A 309 -4.09 12.36 16.58
C ALA A 309 -4.30 12.49 15.08
N ALA A 310 -3.29 13.05 14.42
CA ALA A 310 -3.21 13.12 12.99
C ALA A 310 -2.95 11.73 12.38
N VAL A 311 -3.37 11.57 11.13
CA VAL A 311 -3.15 10.38 10.32
C VAL A 311 -1.89 10.60 9.51
N ARG A 312 -0.89 9.74 9.73
CA ARG A 312 0.39 9.78 9.03
C ARG A 312 0.56 8.47 8.23
N PRO A 313 -0.03 8.39 7.02
CA PRO A 313 -0.03 7.15 6.24
C PRO A 313 1.37 6.74 5.80
N ALA A 314 1.53 5.44 5.62
CA ALA A 314 2.68 4.80 5.01
C ALA A 314 2.23 3.86 3.88
N ILE A 315 3.04 3.76 2.84
CA ILE A 315 2.78 2.96 1.65
C ILE A 315 4.07 2.29 1.17
N TRP A 316 3.95 1.11 0.59
CA TRP A 316 5.00 0.55 -0.28
C TRP A 316 4.68 0.90 -1.72
N VAL A 317 5.65 1.38 -2.48
CA VAL A 317 5.51 1.61 -3.93
C VAL A 317 6.38 0.65 -4.73
N ASP A 318 5.87 0.11 -5.82
CA ASP A 318 6.63 -0.72 -6.78
C ASP A 318 7.36 0.18 -7.75
N LEU A 319 8.68 0.24 -7.64
CA LEU A 319 9.49 1.07 -8.52
C LEU A 319 9.54 0.48 -9.94
N ARG A 320 9.11 -0.77 -10.17
CA ARG A 320 8.95 -1.34 -11.52
C ARG A 320 7.60 -1.01 -12.15
N SER A 321 6.75 -0.25 -11.46
CA SER A 321 5.45 0.14 -11.99
C SER A 321 5.63 0.97 -13.27
N PRO A 322 4.80 0.74 -14.31
CA PRO A 322 4.81 1.54 -15.53
C PRO A 322 4.57 3.03 -15.26
N TYR A 323 3.99 3.38 -14.10
CA TYR A 323 3.87 4.76 -13.64
C TYR A 323 5.19 5.53 -13.74
N PHE A 324 6.31 4.94 -13.29
CA PHE A 324 7.61 5.63 -13.26
C PHE A 324 8.31 5.69 -14.63
N SER A 325 7.99 4.77 -15.54
CA SER A 325 8.59 4.75 -16.88
C SER A 325 7.77 5.49 -17.95
N LEU A 326 6.46 5.66 -17.75
CA LEU A 326 5.56 6.28 -18.73
C LEU A 326 5.20 7.75 -18.40
N SER A 327 5.34 8.17 -17.14
CA SER A 327 4.92 9.51 -16.68
C SER A 327 5.71 10.69 -17.26
N GLY A 328 6.91 10.48 -17.81
CA GLY A 328 7.66 11.55 -18.48
C GLY A 328 7.29 11.77 -19.96
N ASN A 329 6.48 10.90 -20.56
CA ASN A 329 5.92 11.14 -21.90
C ASN A 329 4.66 12.02 -21.87
N GLU A 330 4.04 12.18 -20.70
CA GLU A 330 3.06 13.21 -20.45
C GLU A 330 3.77 14.39 -19.80
N THR A 331 4.44 15.21 -20.62
CA THR A 331 4.58 16.62 -20.26
C THR A 331 3.16 17.14 -20.08
N ARG A 332 2.72 17.17 -18.81
CA ARG A 332 1.59 18.00 -18.36
C ARG A 332 1.93 19.39 -18.85
N THR A 333 1.34 19.75 -19.99
CA THR A 333 1.42 21.09 -20.57
C THR A 333 0.96 22.03 -19.47
N GLY A 334 1.93 22.74 -18.90
CA GLY A 334 1.66 23.90 -18.09
C GLY A 334 0.79 24.82 -18.92
N GLY A 335 -0.28 25.34 -18.32
CA GLY A 335 -0.96 26.49 -18.86
C GLY A 335 0.05 27.62 -18.94
N GLU A 336 0.61 27.84 -20.13
CA GLU A 336 1.18 29.14 -20.48
C GLU A 336 0.00 30.07 -20.73
N ASP A 337 -0.10 31.07 -19.86
CA ASP A 337 -0.91 32.25 -20.03
C ASP A 337 -0.58 32.91 -21.38
N ALA A 338 -1.43 32.67 -22.37
CA ALA A 338 -1.52 33.52 -23.54
C ALA A 338 -2.39 34.73 -23.19
N ASN A 339 -1.76 35.81 -22.74
CA ASN A 339 -2.35 37.15 -22.77
C ASN A 339 -1.33 38.15 -23.31
N ASP A 340 -1.30 38.25 -24.63
CA ASP A 340 -0.83 39.44 -25.34
C ASP A 340 -1.76 39.65 -26.55
N ALA A 341 -2.77 40.51 -26.34
CA ALA A 341 -3.47 41.32 -27.35
C ALA A 341 -4.39 42.34 -26.66
#